data_AF-A0A2D5E9B2-F1
#
_entry.id   AF-A0A2D5E9B2-F1
#
_cell.length_a   1.000
_cell.length_b   1.000
_cell.length_c   1.000
_cell.angle_alpha   90.00
_cell.angle_beta   90.00
_cell.angle_gamma   90.00
#
_symmetry.space_group_name_H-M   'P 1'
#
loop_
_entity.id
_entity.type
_entity.pdbx_description
1 polymer ?
#
loop_
_entity_poly.entity_id
_entity_poly.type
_entity_poly.pdbx_seq_one_letter_code
_entity_poly.pdbx_strand_id
1 'polypeptide(L)'
;MEHDLPHPSRPPCSDRRGIGMLQGTALTLAFALTCTMGCGGRRYVPSQATQPYPTKLAQGQVIEVQVFRDGGNLIMVNASPQTFEDFDVWVNRRYMIHVDRFEPGTTQKLWFGDFFDQWGETPVAGGFFRTERPTPAVLVQFQIGDESPLLGTISIPSEDRF
;
A
#
# COMPACT_ATOMS: atom_id res chain seq x y z
N MET A 1 -30.38 -5.12 96.12
CA MET A 1 -31.02 -4.51 94.93
C MET A 1 -29.96 -4.58 93.85
N GLU A 2 -29.94 -5.72 93.18
CA GLU A 2 -28.84 -6.22 92.37
C GLU A 2 -28.75 -5.53 91.02
N HIS A 3 -27.51 -5.28 90.62
CA HIS A 3 -27.06 -4.83 89.32
C HIS A 3 -27.51 -5.78 88.22
N ASP A 4 -28.18 -5.27 87.19
CA ASP A 4 -28.37 -5.99 85.93
C ASP A 4 -27.71 -5.17 84.80
N LEU A 5 -26.55 -5.65 84.36
CA LEU A 5 -25.72 -5.09 83.29
C LEU A 5 -26.18 -5.70 81.95
N PRO A 6 -26.28 -4.93 80.86
CA PRO A 6 -26.69 -5.46 79.57
C PRO A 6 -25.64 -6.42 78.98
N HIS A 7 -26.09 -7.61 78.60
CA HIS A 7 -25.31 -8.65 77.91
C HIS A 7 -24.70 -8.16 76.59
N PRO A 8 -23.45 -8.55 76.26
CA PRO A 8 -22.86 -8.29 74.95
C PRO A 8 -23.47 -9.21 73.88
N SER A 9 -23.99 -8.60 72.82
CA SER A 9 -24.45 -9.29 71.60
C SER A 9 -23.26 -9.93 70.87
N ARG A 10 -23.38 -11.22 70.56
CA ARG A 10 -22.41 -11.95 69.73
C ARG A 10 -22.47 -11.46 68.28
N PRO A 11 -21.35 -11.34 67.54
CA PRO A 11 -21.39 -11.05 66.12
C PRO A 11 -21.93 -12.25 65.34
N PRO A 12 -22.76 -12.05 64.30
CA PRO A 12 -23.16 -13.14 63.43
C PRO A 12 -21.98 -13.62 62.56
N CYS A 13 -22.03 -14.93 62.34
CA CYS A 13 -21.12 -15.77 61.59
C CYS A 13 -20.79 -15.23 60.19
N SER A 14 -19.52 -15.34 59.81
CA SER A 14 -19.04 -15.19 58.43
C SER A 14 -19.72 -16.22 57.52
N ASP A 15 -20.51 -15.76 56.54
CA ASP A 15 -20.90 -16.59 55.40
C ASP A 15 -20.06 -16.20 54.19
N ARG A 16 -19.07 -17.05 53.92
CA ARG A 16 -18.16 -16.98 52.79
C ARG A 16 -18.79 -17.78 51.65
N ARG A 17 -19.64 -17.13 50.83
CA ARG A 17 -20.21 -17.68 49.58
C ARG A 17 -20.24 -16.54 48.55
N GLY A 18 -19.80 -16.68 47.30
CA GLY A 18 -19.16 -17.76 46.60
C GLY A 18 -18.31 -17.19 45.46
N ILE A 19 -17.32 -17.99 45.09
CA ILE A 19 -16.53 -17.94 43.86
C ILE A 19 -17.53 -17.84 42.69
N GLY A 20 -17.50 -16.80 41.86
CA GLY A 20 -16.51 -16.69 40.80
C GLY A 20 -16.97 -17.50 39.58
N MET A 21 -17.90 -16.98 38.78
CA MET A 21 -18.18 -17.56 37.45
C MET A 21 -19.05 -16.68 36.53
N LEU A 22 -18.84 -15.37 36.48
CA LEU A 22 -19.57 -14.52 35.52
C LEU A 22 -18.73 -13.46 34.81
N GLN A 23 -17.41 -13.42 35.04
CA GLN A 23 -16.51 -12.44 34.42
C GLN A 23 -15.60 -13.01 33.33
N GLY A 24 -15.61 -14.33 33.11
CA GLY A 24 -14.73 -14.98 32.13
C GLY A 24 -15.25 -15.00 30.68
N THR A 25 -16.54 -14.77 30.45
CA THR A 25 -17.16 -14.89 29.12
C THR A 25 -17.24 -13.57 28.36
N ALA A 26 -17.25 -12.43 29.06
CA ALA A 26 -17.35 -11.12 28.42
C ALA A 26 -16.03 -10.68 27.76
N LEU A 27 -14.88 -11.06 28.33
CA LEU A 27 -13.57 -10.62 27.84
C LEU A 27 -13.14 -11.35 26.56
N THR A 28 -13.53 -12.62 26.39
CA THR A 28 -13.22 -13.44 25.21
C THR A 28 -13.99 -13.00 23.97
N LEU A 29 -15.22 -12.48 24.14
CA LEU A 29 -16.03 -11.98 23.03
C LEU A 29 -15.52 -10.63 22.51
N ALA A 30 -14.97 -9.78 23.39
CA ALA A 30 -14.42 -8.47 23.03
C ALA A 30 -13.11 -8.57 22.21
N PHE A 31 -12.26 -9.57 22.51
CA PHE A 31 -11.01 -9.82 21.77
C PHE A 31 -11.27 -10.42 20.37
N ALA A 32 -12.31 -11.24 20.24
CA ALA A 32 -12.70 -11.81 18.95
C ALA A 32 -13.22 -10.75 17.95
N LEU A 33 -13.85 -9.68 18.45
CA LEU A 33 -14.39 -8.60 17.61
C LEU A 33 -13.32 -7.64 17.07
N THR A 34 -12.14 -7.56 17.70
CA THR A 34 -11.07 -6.64 17.30
C THR A 34 -10.20 -7.20 16.16
N CYS A 35 -10.24 -8.51 15.90
CA CYS A 35 -9.47 -9.15 14.84
C CYS A 35 -10.08 -9.03 13.44
N THR A 36 -11.31 -8.51 13.28
CA THR A 36 -11.97 -8.39 11.97
C THR A 36 -11.76 -7.04 11.29
N MET A 37 -11.02 -6.11 11.87
CA MET A 37 -10.55 -4.89 11.17
C MET A 37 -9.32 -5.22 10.31
N GLY A 38 -9.48 -6.17 9.39
CA GLY A 38 -8.54 -6.32 8.28
C GLY A 38 -8.72 -5.14 7.34
N CYS A 39 -7.92 -4.09 7.52
CA CYS A 39 -7.81 -2.99 6.55
C CYS A 39 -7.21 -3.53 5.23
N GLY A 40 -8.05 -4.13 4.40
CA GLY A 40 -7.74 -4.34 2.99
C GLY A 40 -7.64 -2.96 2.32
N GLY A 41 -6.40 -2.51 2.06
CA GLY A 41 -6.14 -1.22 1.42
C GLY A 41 -6.97 -1.08 0.14
N ARG A 42 -7.74 0.01 0.04
CA ARG A 42 -8.59 0.31 -1.12
C ARG A 42 -7.69 0.43 -2.36
N ARG A 43 -7.76 -0.56 -3.25
CA ARG A 43 -7.05 -0.56 -4.53
C ARG A 43 -7.75 0.21 -5.63
N TYR A 44 -9.03 0.47 -5.44
CA TYR A 44 -9.91 1.10 -6.39
C TYR A 44 -10.35 2.45 -5.83
N VAL A 45 -9.92 3.51 -6.50
CA VAL A 45 -10.23 4.90 -6.16
C VAL A 45 -10.68 5.60 -7.45
N PRO A 46 -11.98 5.66 -7.75
CA PRO A 46 -12.50 6.24 -9.00
C PRO A 46 -12.06 7.68 -9.25
N SER A 47 -11.86 8.45 -8.18
CA SER A 47 -11.42 9.85 -8.27
C SER A 47 -9.98 10.01 -8.72
N GLN A 48 -9.20 8.93 -8.77
CA GLN A 48 -7.81 8.90 -9.25
C GLN A 48 -7.69 8.18 -10.59
N ALA A 49 -8.81 7.92 -11.27
CA ALA A 49 -8.80 7.33 -12.60
C ALA A 49 -8.04 8.22 -13.61
N THR A 50 -7.11 7.62 -14.35
CA THR A 50 -6.28 8.30 -15.34
C THR A 50 -6.84 8.13 -16.76
N GLN A 51 -6.10 8.59 -17.77
CA GLN A 51 -6.42 8.33 -19.16
C GLN A 51 -6.20 6.85 -19.57
N PRO A 52 -6.88 6.35 -20.60
CA PRO A 52 -6.58 5.06 -21.23
C PRO A 52 -5.19 5.05 -21.87
N TYR A 53 -4.53 3.89 -21.90
CA TYR A 53 -3.27 3.74 -22.62
C TYR A 53 -3.44 4.05 -24.12
N PRO A 54 -2.58 4.89 -24.71
CA PRO A 54 -2.72 5.35 -26.09
C PRO A 54 -2.26 4.28 -27.09
N THR A 55 -3.10 3.29 -27.34
CA THR A 55 -2.84 2.16 -28.26
C THR A 55 -2.56 2.57 -29.71
N LYS A 56 -2.98 3.79 -30.11
CA LYS A 56 -2.76 4.32 -31.46
C LYS A 56 -1.35 4.87 -31.67
N LEU A 57 -0.65 5.23 -30.58
CA LEU A 57 0.72 5.74 -30.67
C LEU A 57 1.68 4.58 -30.88
N ALA A 58 2.52 4.70 -31.90
CA ALA A 58 3.60 3.75 -32.12
C ALA A 58 4.67 3.92 -31.02
N GLN A 59 5.34 2.82 -30.68
CA GLN A 59 6.59 2.91 -29.93
C GLN A 59 7.67 3.46 -30.87
N GLY A 60 8.26 4.60 -30.48
CA GLY A 60 9.35 5.22 -31.20
C GLY A 60 10.69 4.60 -30.81
N GLN A 61 11.61 5.43 -30.32
CA GLN A 61 12.94 5.01 -29.90
C GLN A 61 12.97 4.48 -28.46
N VAL A 62 14.02 3.72 -28.15
CA VAL A 62 14.38 3.37 -26.76
C VAL A 62 15.34 4.44 -26.23
N ILE A 63 15.01 5.04 -25.10
CA ILE A 63 15.85 6.03 -24.41
C ILE A 63 16.74 5.36 -23.37
N GLU A 64 17.87 6.01 -23.05
CA GLU A 64 18.83 5.57 -22.04
C GLU A 64 18.32 5.88 -20.61
N VAL A 65 17.10 5.44 -20.32
CA VAL A 65 16.51 5.44 -18.99
C VAL A 65 16.40 4.00 -18.54
N GLN A 66 17.07 3.69 -17.43
CA GLN A 66 16.99 2.37 -16.83
C GLN A 66 15.89 2.35 -15.79
N VAL A 67 15.07 1.30 -15.83
CA VAL A 67 13.95 1.15 -14.92
C VAL A 67 13.97 -0.23 -14.30
N PHE A 68 13.86 -0.28 -12.98
CA PHE A 68 13.77 -1.52 -12.23
C PHE A 68 12.87 -1.36 -11.02
N ARG A 69 12.51 -2.49 -10.42
CA ARG A 69 11.66 -2.53 -9.25
C ARG A 69 12.50 -2.73 -8.00
N ASP A 70 12.23 -1.95 -6.96
CA ASP A 70 12.77 -2.14 -5.61
C ASP A 70 11.63 -2.15 -4.59
N GLY A 71 11.28 -3.36 -4.12
CA GLY A 71 10.15 -3.60 -3.24
C GLY A 71 8.83 -3.14 -3.86
N GLY A 72 8.31 -2.02 -3.38
CA GLY A 72 7.12 -1.39 -3.95
C GLY A 72 7.33 -0.08 -4.66
N ASN A 73 8.56 0.20 -5.05
CA ASN A 73 8.87 1.37 -5.84
C ASN A 73 9.36 0.98 -7.23
N LEU A 74 9.04 1.83 -8.19
CA LEU A 74 9.70 1.90 -9.49
C LEU A 74 10.90 2.83 -9.34
N ILE A 75 12.09 2.31 -9.59
CA ILE A 75 13.33 3.10 -9.61
C ILE A 75 13.66 3.40 -11.05
N MET A 76 13.82 4.68 -11.37
CA MET A 76 14.18 5.17 -12.69
C MET A 76 15.50 5.93 -12.61
N VAL A 77 16.43 5.60 -13.49
CA VAL A 77 17.75 6.26 -13.60
C VAL A 77 17.86 6.89 -14.98
N ASN A 78 18.00 8.21 -15.04
CA ASN A 78 18.23 8.92 -16.29
C ASN A 78 19.72 8.86 -16.64
N ALA A 79 20.12 7.88 -17.44
CA ALA A 79 21.49 7.78 -17.94
C ALA A 79 21.71 8.61 -19.21
N SER A 80 20.65 9.22 -19.75
CA SER A 80 20.71 10.05 -20.94
C SER A 80 21.13 11.49 -20.61
N PRO A 81 21.62 12.26 -21.61
CA PRO A 81 21.88 13.70 -21.44
C PRO A 81 20.61 14.56 -21.53
N GLN A 82 19.42 13.97 -21.71
CA GLN A 82 18.17 14.69 -21.94
C GLN A 82 17.41 14.92 -20.62
N THR A 83 16.85 16.12 -20.47
CA THR A 83 15.85 16.40 -19.43
C THR A 83 14.47 16.08 -19.97
N PHE A 84 13.67 15.34 -19.20
CA PHE A 84 12.25 15.12 -19.49
C PHE A 84 11.43 16.02 -18.57
N GLU A 85 10.43 16.69 -19.13
CA GLU A 85 9.51 17.57 -18.39
C GLU A 85 8.09 17.27 -18.84
N ASP A 86 7.13 17.37 -17.91
CA ASP A 86 5.68 17.24 -18.17
C ASP A 86 5.34 15.98 -18.99
N PHE A 87 5.65 14.80 -18.43
CA PHE A 87 5.49 13.53 -19.14
C PHE A 87 4.82 12.45 -18.30
N ASP A 88 4.15 11.52 -18.98
CA ASP A 88 3.50 10.39 -18.35
C ASP A 88 4.37 9.14 -18.43
N VAL A 89 4.48 8.44 -17.30
CA VAL A 89 5.15 7.14 -17.20
C VAL A 89 4.11 6.03 -17.19
N TRP A 90 4.17 5.19 -18.21
CA TRP A 90 3.31 4.03 -18.38
C TRP A 90 4.00 2.74 -17.94
N VAL A 91 3.33 1.97 -17.09
CA VAL A 91 3.75 0.62 -16.69
C VAL A 91 2.76 -0.40 -17.25
N ASN A 92 3.30 -1.41 -17.94
CA ASN A 92 2.57 -2.53 -18.54
C ASN A 92 1.37 -2.11 -19.40
N ARG A 93 1.45 -0.95 -20.06
CA ARG A 93 0.38 -0.38 -20.90
C ARG A 93 -0.96 -0.21 -20.16
N ARG A 94 -0.92 -0.04 -18.85
CA ARG A 94 -2.13 0.01 -18.03
C ARG A 94 -2.08 1.10 -16.97
N TYR A 95 -1.01 1.15 -16.20
CA TYR A 95 -0.89 2.07 -15.08
C TYR A 95 -0.06 3.27 -15.47
N MET A 96 -0.50 4.45 -15.08
CA MET A 96 0.11 5.72 -15.42
C MET A 96 0.37 6.55 -14.16
N ILE A 97 1.47 7.29 -14.18
CA ILE A 97 1.72 8.40 -13.28
C ILE A 97 2.30 9.56 -14.09
N HIS A 98 1.90 10.77 -13.74
CA HIS A 98 2.44 11.99 -14.31
C HIS A 98 3.72 12.40 -13.56
N VAL A 99 4.75 12.84 -14.29
CA VAL A 99 6.03 13.27 -13.73
C VAL A 99 6.39 14.64 -14.29
N ASP A 100 6.51 15.63 -13.39
CA ASP A 100 6.76 17.02 -13.78
C ASP A 100 8.13 17.20 -14.43
N ARG A 101 9.15 16.53 -13.91
CA ARG A 101 10.55 16.76 -14.32
C ARG A 101 11.45 15.59 -13.97
N PHE A 102 12.37 15.23 -14.86
CA PHE A 102 13.38 14.21 -14.66
C PHE A 102 14.71 14.60 -15.32
N GLU A 103 15.67 14.98 -14.48
CA GLU A 103 16.94 15.56 -14.90
C GLU A 103 17.98 14.49 -15.28
N PRO A 104 18.94 14.81 -16.18
CA PRO A 104 20.05 13.94 -16.53
C PRO A 104 20.86 13.50 -15.30
N GLY A 105 21.26 12.24 -15.26
CA GLY A 105 22.08 11.67 -14.19
C GLY A 105 21.36 11.48 -12.85
N THR A 106 20.07 11.78 -12.77
CA THR A 106 19.30 11.65 -11.52
C THR A 106 18.61 10.29 -11.42
N THR A 107 18.35 9.89 -10.18
CA THR A 107 17.53 8.71 -9.86
C THR A 107 16.24 9.18 -9.22
N GLN A 108 15.11 8.77 -9.76
CA GLN A 108 13.79 8.98 -9.17
C GLN A 108 13.18 7.69 -8.67
N LYS A 109 12.45 7.81 -7.57
CA LYS A 109 11.76 6.71 -6.90
C LYS A 109 10.27 7.03 -6.88
N LEU A 110 9.50 6.26 -7.65
CA LEU A 110 8.05 6.40 -7.73
C LEU A 110 7.39 5.25 -6.98
N TRP A 111 6.44 5.54 -6.10
CA TRP A 111 5.73 4.50 -5.37
C TRP A 111 4.66 3.87 -6.26
N PHE A 112 4.59 2.53 -6.33
CA PHE A 112 3.59 1.84 -7.15
C PHE A 112 2.14 2.16 -6.74
N GLY A 113 1.90 2.61 -5.50
CA GLY A 113 0.55 3.01 -5.09
C GLY A 113 0.08 4.35 -5.66
N ASP A 114 0.98 5.12 -6.28
CA ASP A 114 0.65 6.41 -6.90
C ASP A 114 0.36 6.25 -8.41
N PHE A 115 0.49 5.04 -8.94
CA PHE A 115 0.11 4.72 -10.31
C PHE A 115 -1.34 4.27 -10.36
N PHE A 116 -2.08 4.79 -11.33
CA PHE A 116 -3.49 4.47 -11.51
C PHE A 116 -3.76 4.08 -12.96
N ASP A 117 -4.81 3.29 -13.17
CA ASP A 117 -5.35 3.04 -14.51
C ASP A 117 -6.61 3.86 -14.79
N GLN A 118 -7.20 3.66 -15.97
CA GLN A 118 -8.41 4.36 -16.41
C GLN A 118 -9.65 4.15 -15.53
N TRP A 119 -9.61 3.20 -14.59
CA TRP A 119 -10.68 2.95 -13.64
C TRP A 119 -10.29 3.37 -12.22
N GLY A 120 -9.05 3.83 -12.00
CA GLY A 120 -8.52 4.17 -10.68
C GLY A 120 -8.04 2.95 -9.90
N GLU A 121 -7.68 1.85 -10.58
CA GLU A 121 -7.00 0.72 -9.96
C GLU A 121 -5.50 0.95 -9.87
N THR A 122 -4.90 0.53 -8.76
CA THR A 122 -3.45 0.60 -8.51
C THR A 122 -2.75 -0.75 -8.75
N PRO A 123 -1.49 -0.77 -9.23
CA PRO A 123 -0.71 -1.99 -9.31
C PRO A 123 -0.38 -2.53 -7.91
N VAL A 124 -0.12 -3.83 -7.82
CA VAL A 124 0.26 -4.46 -6.55
C VAL A 124 1.69 -4.04 -6.19
N ALA A 125 1.79 -3.04 -5.32
CA ALA A 125 3.07 -2.51 -4.86
C ALA A 125 3.91 -3.49 -4.02
N GLY A 126 3.41 -4.63 -3.54
CA GLY A 126 4.25 -5.57 -2.76
C GLY A 126 4.72 -5.03 -1.40
N GLY A 127 5.53 -5.81 -0.68
CA GLY A 127 5.97 -5.51 0.70
C GLY A 127 5.86 -6.73 1.64
N PHE A 128 6.44 -6.60 2.83
CA PHE A 128 6.67 -7.73 3.76
C PHE A 128 5.39 -8.48 4.19
N PHE A 129 4.26 -7.77 4.35
CA PHE A 129 3.00 -8.34 4.84
C PHE A 129 1.94 -8.54 3.76
N ARG A 130 2.32 -8.72 2.49
CA ARG A 130 1.35 -8.84 1.39
C ARG A 130 0.89 -10.27 1.17
N THR A 131 -0.41 -10.43 0.91
CA THR A 131 -1.06 -11.69 0.56
C THR A 131 -1.01 -12.00 -0.94
N GLU A 132 -0.60 -11.03 -1.77
CA GLU A 132 -0.62 -11.13 -3.23
C GLU A 132 0.75 -10.82 -3.84
N ARG A 133 1.02 -11.43 -5.01
CA ARG A 133 2.25 -11.22 -5.75
C ARG A 133 2.35 -9.78 -6.27
N PRO A 134 3.51 -9.12 -6.14
CA PRO A 134 3.73 -7.80 -6.71
C PRO A 134 3.54 -7.80 -8.24
N THR A 135 2.98 -6.72 -8.78
CA THR A 135 2.83 -6.56 -10.24
C THR A 135 4.23 -6.35 -10.85
N PRO A 136 4.70 -7.20 -11.78
CA PRO A 136 6.02 -7.02 -12.38
C PRO A 136 6.05 -5.74 -13.24
N ALA A 137 7.18 -5.04 -13.29
CA ALA A 137 7.38 -3.90 -14.19
C ALA A 137 8.07 -4.38 -15.48
N VAL A 138 7.31 -5.02 -16.37
CA VAL A 138 7.86 -5.69 -17.58
C VAL A 138 8.13 -4.67 -18.68
N LEU A 139 7.20 -3.74 -18.87
CA LEU A 139 7.28 -2.71 -19.89
C LEU A 139 7.06 -1.35 -19.24
N VAL A 140 8.02 -0.45 -19.43
CA VAL A 140 7.92 0.94 -18.98
C VAL A 140 8.18 1.88 -20.16
N GLN A 141 7.27 2.82 -20.38
CA GLN A 141 7.29 3.73 -21.52
C GLN A 141 6.98 5.16 -21.08
N PHE A 142 7.60 6.15 -21.72
CA PHE A 142 7.31 7.56 -21.48
C PHE A 142 6.46 8.13 -22.62
N GLN A 143 5.47 8.95 -22.26
CA GLN A 143 4.67 9.75 -23.17
C GLN A 143 4.91 11.22 -22.85
N ILE A 144 5.59 11.94 -23.74
CA ILE A 144 5.89 13.38 -23.57
C ILE A 144 4.77 14.27 -24.14
N GLY A 145 3.90 13.72 -24.99
CA GLY A 145 2.76 14.45 -25.53
C GLY A 145 1.77 13.51 -26.21
N ASP A 146 0.58 14.04 -26.48
CA ASP A 146 -0.58 13.24 -26.92
C ASP A 146 -0.43 12.61 -28.31
N GLU A 147 0.38 13.22 -29.18
CA GLU A 147 0.64 12.74 -30.54
C GLU A 147 2.08 12.22 -30.72
N SER A 148 2.91 12.36 -29.69
CA SER A 148 4.31 11.95 -29.76
C SER A 148 4.42 10.43 -29.63
N PRO A 149 5.33 9.78 -30.39
CA PRO A 149 5.55 8.35 -30.23
C PRO A 149 6.03 8.02 -28.82
N LEU A 150 5.62 6.86 -28.31
CA LEU A 150 6.00 6.42 -26.96
C LEU A 150 7.48 6.06 -26.92
N LEU A 151 8.18 6.59 -25.92
CA LEU A 151 9.60 6.28 -25.71
C LEU A 151 9.73 5.02 -24.86
N GLY A 152 10.43 4.02 -25.36
CA GLY A 152 10.72 2.81 -24.61
C GLY A 152 11.84 3.04 -23.60
N THR A 153 11.75 2.43 -22.42
CA THR A 153 12.86 2.41 -21.44
C THR A 153 13.51 1.03 -21.38
N ILE A 154 14.67 0.95 -20.75
CA ILE A 154 15.37 -0.32 -20.50
C ILE A 154 14.86 -0.89 -19.18
N SER A 155 13.96 -1.86 -19.24
CA SER A 155 13.47 -2.56 -18.05
C SER A 155 14.40 -3.68 -17.64
N ILE A 156 14.83 -3.68 -16.37
CA ILE A 156 15.59 -4.77 -15.77
C ILE A 156 14.60 -5.60 -14.94
N PRO A 157 14.23 -6.82 -15.42
CA PRO A 157 13.33 -7.69 -14.68
C PRO A 157 14.06 -8.22 -13.44
N SER A 158 13.83 -7.56 -12.30
CA SER A 158 14.30 -7.89 -10.94
C SER A 158 15.81 -8.14 -10.78
N GLU A 159 16.48 -7.31 -9.99
CA GLU A 159 17.65 -7.79 -9.25
C GLU A 159 17.13 -8.78 -8.20
N ASP A 160 17.31 -10.08 -8.43
CA ASP A 160 17.19 -11.09 -7.37
C ASP A 160 18.26 -10.77 -6.32
N ARG A 161 17.89 -9.95 -5.33
CA ARG A 161 18.74 -9.70 -4.18
C ARG A 161 18.61 -10.91 -3.26
N PHE A 162 19.66 -11.73 -3.27
CA PHE A 162 19.89 -12.91 -2.44
C PHE A 162 19.40 -12.76 -0.99
#